data_AF-A0A1G1JJ33-F1
#
_entry.id   AF-A0A1G1JJ33-F1
#
_cell.length_a   1.000
_cell.length_b   1.000
_cell.length_c   1.000
_cell.angle_alpha   90.00
_cell.angle_beta   90.00
_cell.angle_gamma   90.00
#
_symmetry.space_group_name_H-M   'P 1'
#
loop_
_entity.id
_entity.type
_entity.pdbx_description
1 polymer ?
#
loop_
_entity_poly.entity_id
_entity_poly.type
_entity_poly.pdbx_seq_one_letter_code
_entity_poly.pdbx_strand_id
1 'polypeptide(L)' 'MNRGAGRQMIYLVDDDYGMFLETVKETSKFFGIRIISYCLMPNHYHLLIQTPKANLSRAMRYLYYRGLTL' A
#
# COMPACT_ATOMS: atom_id res chain seq x y z
N MET A 1 -6.83 -7.13 -7.15
CA MET A 1 -5.43 -7.61 -7.00
C MET A 1 -4.53 -6.39 -7.08
N ASN A 2 -3.65 -6.15 -6.11
CA ASN A 2 -2.79 -4.95 -6.07
C ASN A 2 -1.51 -5.20 -6.88
N ARG A 3 -1.58 -5.05 -8.21
CA ARG A 3 -0.52 -5.41 -9.16
C ARG A 3 -0.34 -4.29 -10.18
N GLY A 4 0.88 -4.09 -10.66
CA GLY A 4 1.19 -3.16 -11.73
C GLY A 4 0.37 -3.44 -12.99
N ALA A 5 -0.04 -2.37 -13.68
CA ALA A 5 -0.75 -2.49 -14.96
C ALA A 5 0.10 -3.27 -15.96
N GLY A 6 -0.51 -4.23 -16.67
CA GLY A 6 0.25 -5.09 -17.58
C GLY A 6 1.35 -5.93 -16.92
N ARG A 7 1.29 -6.15 -15.59
CA ARG A 7 2.33 -6.84 -14.78
C ARG A 7 3.68 -6.09 -14.73
N GLN A 8 3.69 -4.81 -15.07
CA GLN A 8 4.87 -3.96 -14.99
C GLN A 8 5.40 -3.84 -13.56
N MET A 9 6.69 -3.53 -13.46
CA MET A 9 7.35 -3.22 -12.21
C MET A 9 6.74 -1.95 -11.62
N ILE A 10 6.42 -1.99 -10.33
CA ILE A 10 5.94 -0.85 -9.56
C ILE A 10 7.04 -0.29 -8.64
N TYR A 11 8.09 -1.07 -8.40
CA TYR A 11 9.31 -0.65 -7.71
C TYR A 11 10.46 -0.80 -8.70
N LEU A 12 11.08 0.33 -9.08
CA LEU A 12 12.16 0.43 -10.06
C LEU A 12 13.53 0.52 -9.38
N VAL A 13 13.58 1.13 -8.19
CA VAL A 13 14.76 1.22 -7.34
C VAL A 13 14.43 0.80 -5.91
N ASP A 14 15.45 0.45 -5.13
CA ASP A 14 15.27 -0.05 -3.76
C ASP A 14 14.57 0.96 -2.83
N ASP A 15 14.76 2.26 -3.09
CA ASP A 15 14.11 3.33 -2.31
C ASP A 15 12.57 3.33 -2.48
N ASP A 16 12.04 2.85 -3.60
CA ASP A 16 10.60 2.83 -3.87
C ASP A 16 9.84 1.98 -2.85
N TYR A 17 10.45 0.89 -2.38
CA TYR A 17 9.89 0.04 -1.33
C TYR A 17 9.74 0.83 -0.02
N GLY A 18 10.73 1.64 0.33
CA GLY A 18 10.72 2.48 1.53
C GLY A 18 9.64 3.56 1.46
N MET A 19 9.55 4.25 0.32
CA MET A 19 8.54 5.30 0.12
C MET A 19 7.11 4.73 0.15
N PHE A 20 6.90 3.55 -0.42
CA PHE A 20 5.62 2.86 -0.33
C PHE A 20 5.26 2.49 1.10
N LEU A 21 6.22 1.96 1.89
CA LEU A 21 5.98 1.63 3.29
C LEU A 21 5.65 2.86 4.15
N GLU A 22 6.26 4.01 3.90
CA GLU A 22 5.88 5.25 4.60
C GLU A 22 4.46 5.66 4.24
N THR A 23 4.06 5.53 2.98
CA THR A 23 2.67 5.78 2.54
C THR A 23 1.67 4.84 3.24
N VAL A 24 2.01 3.55 3.37
CA VAL A 24 1.19 2.57 4.11
C VAL A 24 1.05 2.96 5.58
N LYS A 25 2.14 3.38 6.21
CA LYS A 25 2.17 3.84 7.61
C LYS A 25 1.35 5.12 7.82
N GLU A 26 1.44 6.08 6.93
CA GLU A 26 0.61 7.29 6.93
C GLU A 26 -0.88 6.94 6.79
N THR A 27 -1.20 6.05 5.84
CA THR A 27 -2.58 5.54 5.65
C THR A 27 -3.09 4.85 6.91
N SER A 28 -2.26 4.02 7.55
CA SER A 28 -2.59 3.35 8.81
C SER A 28 -2.96 4.34 9.91
N LYS A 29 -2.16 5.40 10.09
CA LYS A 29 -2.43 6.45 11.08
C LYS A 29 -3.72 7.22 10.74
N PHE A 30 -3.88 7.64 9.49
CA PHE A 30 -4.99 8.50 9.09
C PHE A 30 -6.35 7.80 9.17
N PHE A 31 -6.40 6.53 8.76
CA PHE A 31 -7.64 5.75 8.77
C PHE A 31 -7.81 4.89 10.03
N GLY A 32 -6.80 4.78 10.89
CA GLY A 32 -6.83 3.89 12.07
C GLY A 32 -6.97 2.42 11.68
N ILE A 33 -6.43 2.02 10.53
CA ILE A 33 -6.31 0.62 10.14
C ILE A 33 -5.03 0.03 10.73
N ARG A 34 -5.03 -1.27 11.06
CA ARG A 34 -3.85 -1.96 11.58
C ARG A 34 -3.23 -2.82 10.48
N ILE A 35 -1.93 -2.67 10.26
CA ILE A 35 -1.15 -3.55 9.38
C ILE A 35 -0.64 -4.71 10.24
N ILE A 36 -1.01 -5.94 9.88
CA ILE A 36 -0.61 -7.15 10.60
C ILE A 36 0.64 -7.76 9.95
N SER A 37 0.67 -7.80 8.63
CA SER A 37 1.83 -8.24 7.84
C SER A 37 1.77 -7.68 6.42
N TYR A 38 2.91 -7.70 5.73
CA TYR A 38 3.02 -7.29 4.33
C TYR A 38 4.05 -8.12 3.57
N CYS A 39 3.89 -8.17 2.25
CA CYS A 39 4.88 -8.72 1.32
C CYS A 39 4.96 -7.79 0.11
N LEU A 40 6.17 -7.32 -0.20
CA LEU A 40 6.45 -6.44 -1.34
C LEU A 40 7.21 -7.24 -2.39
N MET A 41 6.73 -7.20 -3.62
CA MET A 41 7.39 -7.79 -4.78
C MET A 41 7.51 -6.73 -5.86
N PRO A 42 8.46 -6.88 -6.80
CA PRO A 42 8.75 -5.80 -7.74
C PRO A 42 7.56 -5.31 -8.59
N ASN A 43 6.55 -6.14 -8.81
CA ASN A 43 5.37 -5.82 -9.61
C ASN A 43 4.01 -5.90 -8.86
N HIS A 44 4.00 -6.20 -7.55
CA HIS A 44 2.77 -6.25 -6.75
C HIS A 44 3.05 -6.30 -5.25
N TYR A 45 2.02 -6.09 -4.44
CA TYR A 45 2.13 -6.19 -2.98
C TYR A 45 0.91 -6.86 -2.35
N HIS A 46 1.12 -7.41 -1.15
CA HIS A 46 0.07 -7.97 -0.29
C HIS A 46 0.13 -7.30 1.07
N LEU A 47 -1.04 -6.91 1.59
CA LEU A 47 -1.20 -6.39 2.96
C LEU A 47 -2.24 -7.24 3.68
N LEU A 48 -1.90 -7.73 4.87
CA LEU A 48 -2.87 -8.26 5.82
C LEU A 48 -3.24 -7.14 6.77
N ILE A 49 -4.51 -6.75 6.76
CA ILE A 49 -4.98 -5.57 7.48
C ILE A 49 -6.24 -5.87 8.29
N GLN A 50 -6.33 -5.22 9.44
CA GLN A 50 -7.53 -5.19 10.25
C GLN A 50 -8.13 -3.79 10.22
N THR A 51 -9.45 -3.71 10.07
CA THR A 51 -10.18 -2.44 9.93
C THR A 51 -11.23 -2.28 11.03
N PRO A 52 -10.84 -1.83 12.25
CA PRO A 52 -11.76 -1.67 13.37
C PRO A 52 -12.95 -0.73 13.09
N LYS A 53 -12.79 0.21 12.15
CA LYS A 53 -13.78 1.22 11.79
C LYS A 53 -14.55 0.89 10.49
N ALA A 54 -14.45 -0.36 9.98
CA ALA A 54 -15.08 -0.81 8.73
C ALA A 54 -14.82 0.11 7.51
N ASN A 55 -13.65 0.75 7.46
CA ASN A 55 -13.31 1.82 6.51
C ASN A 55 -12.30 1.39 5.44
N LEU A 56 -12.24 0.10 5.13
CA LEU A 56 -11.27 -0.51 4.21
C LEU A 56 -11.20 0.21 2.85
N SER A 57 -12.34 0.38 2.18
CA SER A 57 -12.38 0.95 0.83
C SER A 57 -11.83 2.38 0.77
N ARG A 58 -12.07 3.19 1.81
CA ARG A 58 -11.53 4.56 1.90
C ARG A 58 -10.02 4.56 2.10
N ALA A 59 -9.52 3.69 2.97
CA ALA A 59 -8.09 3.55 3.21
C ALA A 59 -7.34 3.06 1.96
N MET A 60 -7.86 2.03 1.28
CA MET A 60 -7.26 1.50 0.05
C MET A 60 -7.27 2.51 -1.08
N ARG A 61 -8.35 3.31 -1.23
CA ARG A 61 -8.40 4.38 -2.22
C ARG A 61 -7.30 5.42 -1.97
N TYR A 62 -7.13 5.85 -0.73
CA TYR A 62 -6.09 6.81 -0.37
C TYR A 62 -4.69 6.26 -0.63
N LEU A 63 -4.43 5.02 -0.20
CA LEU A 63 -3.15 4.34 -0.42
C LEU A 63 -2.82 4.24 -1.92
N TYR A 64 -3.80 3.92 -2.76
CA TYR A 64 -3.62 3.83 -4.20
C TYR A 64 -3.22 5.17 -4.83
N TYR A 65 -3.92 6.27 -4.49
CA TYR A 65 -3.62 7.58 -5.08
C TYR A 65 -2.28 8.16 -4.60
N ARG A 66 -1.94 7.99 -3.33
CA ARG A 66 -0.64 8.43 -2.80
C ARG A 66 0.53 7.57 -3.29
N GLY A 67 0.30 6.27 -3.50
CA GLY A 67 1.32 5.36 -4.03
C GLY A 67 1.67 5.56 -5.51
N LEU A 68 0.82 6.26 -6.27
CA LEU A 68 1.05 6.64 -7.68
C LEU A 68 1.74 7.99 -7.86
N THR A 69 1.99 8.72 -6.77
CA THR A 69 2.66 10.04 -6.81
C THR A 69 4.18 9.94 -6.62
N LEU A 70 4.70 8.72 -6.66
CA LEU A 70 6.11 8.33 -6.57
C LEU A 70 6.46 7.59 -7.86
#